data_AF-A0A2G5C1U4-F1
#
_entry.id   AF-A0A2G5C1U4-F1
#
_cell.length_a   1.000
_cell.length_b   1.000
_cell.length_c   1.000
_cell.angle_alpha   90.00
_cell.angle_beta   90.00
_cell.angle_gamma   90.00
#
_symmetry.space_group_name_H-M   'P 1'
#
loop_
_entity.id
_entity.type
_entity.pdbx_description
1 polymer ?
#
loop_
_entity_poly.entity_id
_entity_poly.type
_entity_poly.pdbx_seq_one_letter_code
_entity_poly.pdbx_strand_id
1 'polypeptide(L)'
;MGTKSCESICDLPDSILDSILSLVPLKYAIRTSILSKSWRNLWKTSFRYATYLHFGKDFAKAQTREEFVSTVNRYLQLHSSNEIDEFQLLFHPGEQYKADLNNWIEFAVLKGVKNLDLVFCSDEDKEYIRLPDSFFGCNSLIHFRASHVEFNPMTKFGGFSSLVTLRFDQISGPDLQLKSLTLIVTGAYELDIFAPNLKSLHFCGDILDEYVFRNIVALEDVFISAEGYEATENQYDPIEILSGVSHVKILTMCTIIPLYLTMPEEYIFEAPLVSLPNLEELQILVGGQISEVELGYIFSFFNHTVCPRLRKLFIDLSGTYVPPIHFYEKEAKVPFSCTFYNLRVVKISHFRGTDTEIKVVKFVLDTALLLERLILVAAPDSFTDTVRNNTEDGCGAFQSGTCKKTTSILRNEMLCWPKASKDAQILLFEYSELDTTVCPFHTHTEYYLENVCCDF
;
A
#
# COMPACT_ATOMS: atom_id res chain seq x y z
N MET A 1 20.27 8.38 58.90
CA MET A 1 20.40 8.77 57.48
C MET A 1 20.47 7.48 56.69
N GLY A 2 19.38 7.06 56.03
CA GLY A 2 19.16 7.24 54.59
C GLY A 2 19.65 5.95 53.90
N THR A 3 18.87 5.19 53.12
CA THR A 3 17.95 5.57 52.05
C THR A 3 16.87 4.48 51.88
N LYS A 4 15.59 4.81 52.03
CA LYS A 4 14.52 4.06 51.33
C LYS A 4 14.42 4.68 49.93
N SER A 5 15.10 4.11 48.95
CA SER A 5 14.73 4.32 47.56
C SER A 5 13.95 3.10 47.13
N CYS A 6 12.64 3.25 47.06
CA CYS A 6 11.82 2.40 46.21
C CYS A 6 11.17 3.40 45.25
N GLU A 7 11.79 3.57 44.08
CA GLU A 7 11.26 4.34 42.96
C GLU A 7 10.03 3.61 42.42
N SER A 8 8.91 3.69 43.15
CA SER A 8 7.65 3.13 42.71
C SER A 8 6.99 4.10 41.75
N ILE A 9 6.46 3.60 40.64
CA ILE A 9 5.68 4.41 39.70
C ILE A 9 4.50 5.12 40.41
N CYS A 10 4.01 4.56 41.52
CA CYS A 10 2.94 5.15 42.33
C CYS A 10 3.36 6.41 43.12
N ASP A 11 4.65 6.74 43.17
CA ASP A 11 5.17 7.93 43.86
C ASP A 11 5.34 9.14 42.91
N LEU A 12 5.07 8.96 41.62
CA LEU A 12 5.07 10.05 40.64
C LEU A 12 3.89 11.00 40.87
N PRO A 13 4.05 12.31 40.60
CA PRO A 13 2.94 13.26 40.62
C PRO A 13 1.80 12.83 39.69
N ASP A 14 0.56 13.07 40.12
CA ASP A 14 -0.66 12.74 39.35
C ASP A 14 -0.60 13.26 37.91
N SER A 15 0.02 14.42 37.67
CA SER A 15 0.19 14.99 36.32
C SER A 15 1.08 14.14 35.39
N ILE A 16 2.11 13.49 35.94
CA ILE A 16 2.98 12.59 35.16
C ILE A 16 2.24 11.27 34.92
N LEU A 17 1.51 10.78 35.92
CA LEU A 17 0.71 9.57 35.79
C LEU A 17 -0.43 9.72 34.76
N ASP A 18 -1.11 10.87 34.76
CA ASP A 18 -2.12 11.20 33.75
C ASP A 18 -1.52 11.26 32.34
N SER A 19 -0.30 11.82 32.20
CA SER A 19 0.43 11.87 30.92
C SER A 19 0.87 10.47 30.44
N ILE A 20 1.25 9.58 31.35
CA ILE A 20 1.56 8.18 31.02
C ILE A 20 0.27 7.47 30.57
N LEU A 21 -0.83 7.65 31.31
CA LEU A 21 -2.11 7.02 31.00
C LEU A 21 -2.71 7.52 29.69
N SER A 22 -2.48 8.79 29.30
CA SER A 22 -2.96 9.33 28.02
C SER A 22 -2.26 8.73 26.81
N LEU A 23 -1.10 8.09 27.00
CA LEU A 23 -0.33 7.41 25.95
C LEU A 23 -0.61 5.91 25.86
N VAL A 24 -1.47 5.38 26.74
CA VAL A 24 -1.74 3.95 26.85
C VAL A 24 -3.17 3.66 26.38
N PRO A 25 -3.39 2.62 25.54
CA PRO A 25 -4.75 2.30 25.07
C PRO A 25 -5.70 2.05 26.25
N LEU A 26 -6.94 2.53 26.10
CA LEU A 26 -7.94 2.60 27.17
C LEU A 26 -8.08 1.31 28.00
N LYS A 27 -8.11 0.17 27.33
CA LYS A 27 -8.24 -1.16 27.95
C LYS A 27 -7.15 -1.42 29.00
N TYR A 28 -5.93 -0.96 28.73
CA TYR A 28 -4.81 -1.07 29.66
C TYR A 28 -4.83 0.02 30.72
N ALA A 29 -5.24 1.25 30.36
CA ALA A 29 -5.45 2.32 31.34
C ALA A 29 -6.49 1.91 32.39
N ILE A 30 -7.62 1.29 32.01
CA ILE A 30 -8.61 0.76 32.97
C ILE A 30 -8.00 -0.31 33.87
N ARG A 31 -7.14 -1.20 33.34
CA ARG A 31 -6.47 -2.24 34.14
C ARG A 31 -5.56 -1.66 35.23
N THR A 32 -4.96 -0.50 35.02
CA THR A 32 -4.12 0.16 36.04
C THR A 32 -4.91 0.61 37.28
N SER A 33 -6.24 0.65 37.21
CA SER A 33 -7.09 0.96 38.36
C SER A 33 -6.92 0.03 39.57
N ILE A 34 -6.28 -1.14 39.38
CA ILE A 34 -5.96 -2.10 40.45
C ILE A 34 -4.66 -1.77 41.20
N LEU A 35 -3.81 -0.89 40.66
CA LEU A 35 -2.48 -0.60 41.22
C LEU A 35 -2.55 0.21 42.52
N SER A 36 -3.45 1.18 42.60
CA SER A 36 -3.71 1.93 43.84
C SER A 36 -5.00 2.77 43.76
N LYS A 37 -5.37 3.40 44.89
CA LYS A 37 -6.53 4.31 44.96
C LYS A 37 -6.39 5.53 44.04
N SER A 38 -5.17 6.07 43.85
CA SER A 38 -4.94 7.19 42.94
C SER A 38 -5.19 6.77 41.50
N TRP A 39 -4.63 5.64 41.06
CA TRP A 39 -4.79 5.12 39.70
C TRP A 39 -6.24 4.77 39.36
N ARG A 40 -7.05 4.37 40.36
CA ARG A 40 -8.50 4.13 40.19
C ARG A 40 -9.28 5.38 39.73
N ASN A 41 -8.77 6.58 40.00
CA ASN A 41 -9.39 7.83 39.56
C ASN A 41 -8.64 8.49 38.40
N LEU A 42 -7.32 8.31 38.31
CA LEU A 42 -6.48 8.88 37.25
C LEU A 42 -6.88 8.38 35.85
N TRP A 43 -7.25 7.11 35.70
CA TRP A 43 -7.74 6.65 34.39
C TRP A 43 -9.02 7.38 33.96
N LYS A 44 -9.86 7.87 34.88
CA LYS A 44 -11.08 8.63 34.55
C LYS A 44 -10.77 10.06 34.11
N THR A 45 -9.77 10.70 34.72
CA THR A 45 -9.30 12.03 34.31
C THR A 45 -8.57 11.96 32.98
N SER A 46 -7.63 11.03 32.84
CA SER A 46 -6.93 10.74 31.59
C SER A 46 -7.91 10.43 30.45
N PHE A 47 -8.92 9.58 30.69
CA PHE A 47 -10.02 9.28 29.75
C PHE A 47 -10.77 10.52 29.27
N ARG A 48 -11.10 11.42 30.21
CA ARG A 48 -11.90 12.61 29.95
C ARG A 48 -11.17 13.62 29.05
N TYR A 49 -9.84 13.62 29.06
CA TYR A 49 -9.00 14.53 28.30
C TYR A 49 -8.15 13.82 27.23
N ALA A 50 -8.41 12.55 26.93
CA ALA A 50 -7.65 11.78 25.96
C ALA A 50 -7.79 12.37 24.56
N THR A 51 -6.69 12.69 23.89
CA THR A 51 -6.70 13.21 22.51
C THR A 51 -6.67 12.09 21.47
N TYR A 52 -6.44 10.84 21.88
CA TYR A 52 -6.45 9.64 21.05
C TYR A 52 -7.66 8.76 21.41
N LEU A 53 -8.62 8.65 20.49
CA LEU A 53 -9.86 7.90 20.68
C LEU A 53 -9.89 6.69 19.75
N HIS A 54 -9.53 5.51 20.25
CA HIS A 54 -9.42 4.30 19.44
C HIS A 54 -10.54 3.31 19.77
N PHE A 55 -11.54 3.26 18.89
CA PHE A 55 -12.66 2.33 18.92
C PHE A 55 -12.46 1.21 17.89
N GLY A 56 -11.30 0.55 17.95
CA GLY A 56 -10.90 -0.53 17.05
C GLY A 56 -11.28 -1.94 17.56
N LYS A 57 -10.70 -2.97 16.95
CA LYS A 57 -11.00 -4.38 17.22
C LYS A 57 -10.88 -4.79 18.69
N ASP A 58 -9.84 -4.30 19.35
CA ASP A 58 -9.61 -4.59 20.77
C ASP A 58 -10.64 -3.99 21.71
N PHE A 59 -11.25 -2.87 21.28
CA PHE A 59 -12.35 -2.21 21.96
C PHE A 59 -13.64 -2.97 21.69
N ALA A 60 -13.94 -3.31 20.43
CA ALA A 60 -15.14 -4.06 20.04
C ALA A 60 -15.23 -5.49 20.61
N LYS A 61 -14.09 -6.10 20.95
CA LYS A 61 -14.03 -7.50 21.40
C LYS A 61 -15.00 -7.80 22.55
N ALA A 62 -15.83 -8.84 22.35
CA ALA A 62 -16.80 -9.34 23.33
C ALA A 62 -17.89 -8.33 23.73
N GLN A 63 -18.27 -7.45 22.81
CA GLN A 63 -19.45 -6.58 22.92
C GLN A 63 -20.43 -6.92 21.80
N THR A 64 -21.73 -6.80 22.05
CA THR A 64 -22.70 -6.73 20.93
C THR A 64 -22.62 -5.38 20.24
N ARG A 65 -23.27 -5.24 19.08
CA ARG A 65 -23.34 -3.97 18.33
C ARG A 65 -24.00 -2.85 19.16
N GLU A 66 -25.09 -3.17 19.87
CA GLU A 66 -25.79 -2.26 20.78
C GLU A 66 -24.89 -1.80 21.95
N GLU A 67 -24.15 -2.75 22.54
CA GLU A 67 -23.24 -2.47 23.65
C GLU A 67 -22.08 -1.57 23.21
N PHE A 68 -21.55 -1.81 22.01
CA PHE A 68 -20.54 -0.95 21.40
C PHE A 68 -21.05 0.48 21.25
N VAL A 69 -22.22 0.65 20.60
CA VAL A 69 -22.85 1.96 20.38
C VAL A 69 -23.08 2.69 21.71
N SER A 70 -23.66 2.00 22.69
CA SER A 70 -23.90 2.55 24.03
C SER A 70 -22.60 2.99 24.71
N THR A 71 -21.54 2.20 24.57
CA THR A 71 -20.23 2.50 25.17
C THR A 71 -19.56 3.69 24.49
N VAL A 72 -19.58 3.77 23.15
CA VAL A 72 -19.06 4.93 22.40
C VAL A 72 -19.85 6.18 22.76
N ASN A 73 -21.19 6.14 22.72
CA ASN A 73 -22.04 7.28 23.09
C ASN A 73 -21.74 7.80 24.50
N ARG A 74 -21.61 6.89 25.47
CA ARG A 74 -21.22 7.25 26.84
C ARG A 74 -19.81 7.82 26.92
N TYR A 75 -18.88 7.33 26.10
CA TYR A 75 -17.53 7.88 26.00
C TYR A 75 -17.57 9.34 25.54
N LEU A 76 -18.21 9.61 24.40
CA LEU A 76 -18.25 10.94 23.80
C LEU A 76 -18.99 11.95 24.70
N GLN A 77 -20.03 11.52 25.42
CA GLN A 77 -20.73 12.35 26.41
C GLN A 77 -19.86 12.78 27.59
N LEU A 78 -18.95 11.91 28.03
CA LEU A 78 -18.08 12.16 29.19
C LEU A 78 -16.80 12.90 28.82
N HIS A 79 -16.44 12.90 27.54
CA HIS A 79 -15.23 13.53 27.03
C HIS A 79 -15.29 15.05 27.16
N SER A 80 -14.19 15.67 27.59
CA SER A 80 -14.11 17.12 27.85
C SER A 80 -12.84 17.77 27.32
N SER A 81 -11.98 17.06 26.58
CA SER A 81 -10.92 17.73 25.81
C SER A 81 -11.56 18.68 24.78
N ASN A 82 -10.86 19.77 24.47
CA ASN A 82 -11.24 20.68 23.39
C ASN A 82 -10.71 20.21 22.04
N GLU A 83 -9.74 19.30 22.05
CA GLU A 83 -9.02 18.84 20.87
C GLU A 83 -8.99 17.31 20.84
N ILE A 84 -9.12 16.75 19.63
CA ILE A 84 -8.83 15.35 19.34
C ILE A 84 -7.70 15.34 18.32
N ASP A 85 -6.65 14.58 18.60
CA ASP A 85 -5.56 14.39 17.64
C ASP A 85 -5.88 13.20 16.72
N GLU A 86 -6.38 12.10 17.28
CA GLU A 86 -6.66 10.87 16.55
C GLU A 86 -8.01 10.26 16.92
N PHE A 87 -8.78 9.89 15.91
CA PHE A 87 -10.06 9.20 16.06
C PHE A 87 -10.08 7.99 15.14
N GLN A 88 -10.07 6.79 15.72
CA GLN A 88 -10.19 5.54 15.00
C GLN A 88 -11.51 4.86 15.34
N LEU A 89 -12.25 4.43 14.32
CA LEU A 89 -13.52 3.75 14.45
C LEU A 89 -13.55 2.53 13.53
N LEU A 90 -13.71 1.35 14.11
CA LEU A 90 -14.00 0.13 13.39
C LEU A 90 -15.42 -0.34 13.76
N PHE A 91 -16.40 -0.05 12.91
CA PHE A 91 -17.80 -0.31 13.23
C PHE A 91 -18.69 -0.38 11.99
N HIS A 92 -19.42 -1.49 11.79
CA HIS A 92 -20.45 -1.53 10.75
C HIS A 92 -21.81 -1.11 11.34
N PRO A 93 -22.39 0.03 10.92
CA PRO A 93 -23.59 0.57 11.56
C PRO A 93 -24.89 -0.18 11.18
N GLY A 94 -24.96 -0.77 9.99
CA GLY A 94 -26.26 -1.07 9.36
C GLY A 94 -27.18 0.16 9.29
N GLU A 95 -28.43 -0.01 8.86
CA GLU A 95 -29.40 1.11 8.81
C GLU A 95 -29.67 1.72 10.20
N GLN A 96 -29.64 0.90 11.23
CA GLN A 96 -30.11 1.27 12.57
C GLN A 96 -29.17 2.24 13.31
N TYR A 97 -27.87 2.27 12.98
CA TYR A 97 -26.89 3.13 13.66
C TYR A 97 -26.25 4.20 12.77
N LYS A 98 -26.80 4.46 11.57
CA LYS A 98 -26.33 5.56 10.69
C LYS A 98 -26.31 6.91 11.41
N ALA A 99 -27.32 7.19 12.25
CA ALA A 99 -27.40 8.44 13.01
C ALA A 99 -26.31 8.54 14.10
N ASP A 100 -26.05 7.46 14.84
CA ASP A 100 -24.97 7.42 15.83
C ASP A 100 -23.61 7.62 15.16
N LEU A 101 -23.36 6.92 14.04
CA LEU A 101 -22.14 7.07 13.26
C LEU A 101 -21.90 8.53 12.83
N ASN A 102 -22.93 9.19 12.28
CA ASN A 102 -22.83 10.60 11.91
C ASN A 102 -22.48 11.46 13.12
N ASN A 103 -23.17 11.29 14.24
CA ASN A 103 -22.88 12.03 15.47
C ASN A 103 -21.43 11.84 15.95
N TRP A 104 -20.87 10.64 15.81
CA TRP A 104 -19.50 10.35 16.20
C TRP A 104 -18.48 11.04 15.31
N ILE A 105 -18.71 11.03 13.99
CA ILE A 105 -17.87 11.74 13.02
C ILE A 105 -17.96 13.25 13.24
N GLU A 106 -19.17 13.79 13.39
CA GLU A 106 -19.39 15.21 13.70
C GLU A 106 -18.68 15.63 14.98
N PHE A 107 -18.76 14.80 16.03
CA PHE A 107 -18.06 15.04 17.28
C PHE A 107 -16.55 15.16 17.09
N ALA A 108 -15.93 14.22 16.35
CA ALA A 108 -14.50 14.26 16.07
C ALA A 108 -14.10 15.51 15.26
N VAL A 109 -14.88 15.85 14.24
CA VAL A 109 -14.68 17.03 13.39
C VAL A 109 -14.80 18.32 14.18
N LEU A 110 -15.83 18.46 15.03
CA LEU A 110 -16.02 19.64 15.89
C LEU A 110 -14.87 19.84 16.89
N LYS A 111 -14.16 18.77 17.25
CA LYS A 111 -12.97 18.81 18.13
C LYS A 111 -11.68 19.02 17.35
N GLY A 112 -11.74 19.31 16.06
CA GLY A 112 -10.56 19.59 15.25
C GLY A 112 -9.66 18.36 15.08
N VAL A 113 -10.24 17.18 14.84
CA VAL A 113 -9.49 15.95 14.58
C VAL A 113 -8.41 16.14 13.51
N LYS A 114 -7.21 15.61 13.78
CA LYS A 114 -6.07 15.64 12.84
C LYS A 114 -5.96 14.33 12.07
N ASN A 115 -6.13 13.19 12.73
CA ASN A 115 -6.06 11.86 12.12
C ASN A 115 -7.40 11.15 12.31
N LEU A 116 -8.11 10.86 11.21
CA LEU A 116 -9.40 10.16 11.24
C LEU A 116 -9.28 8.83 10.51
N ASP A 117 -9.52 7.71 11.18
CA ASP A 117 -9.51 6.35 10.60
C ASP A 117 -10.89 5.70 10.76
N LEU A 118 -11.62 5.55 9.66
CA LEU A 118 -12.97 5.02 9.59
C LEU A 118 -12.98 3.69 8.83
N VAL A 119 -12.92 2.57 9.55
CA VAL A 119 -12.94 1.23 8.95
C VAL A 119 -14.34 0.64 9.07
N PHE A 120 -15.07 0.62 7.96
CA PHE A 120 -16.34 -0.07 7.84
C PHE A 120 -16.13 -1.42 7.13
N CYS A 121 -16.81 -2.49 7.56
CA CYS A 121 -16.83 -3.78 6.83
C CYS A 121 -18.03 -3.80 5.87
N SER A 122 -17.97 -4.52 4.74
CA SER A 122 -19.19 -4.80 3.96
C SER A 122 -19.94 -5.97 4.57
N ASP A 123 -21.22 -5.77 4.92
CA ASP A 123 -22.18 -6.87 4.90
C ASP A 123 -22.68 -7.07 3.44
N GLU A 124 -23.49 -8.09 3.16
CA GLU A 124 -23.97 -8.48 1.82
C GLU A 124 -24.63 -7.32 1.02
N ASP A 125 -25.00 -6.24 1.69
CA ASP A 125 -25.50 -4.99 1.12
C ASP A 125 -24.33 -4.06 0.76
N LYS A 126 -24.12 -3.87 -0.55
CA LYS A 126 -23.10 -2.99 -1.17
C LYS A 126 -23.32 -1.48 -0.91
N GLU A 127 -23.82 -1.08 0.26
CA GLU A 127 -24.17 0.31 0.55
C GLU A 127 -22.97 1.08 1.12
N TYR A 128 -22.55 2.13 0.42
CA TYR A 128 -21.49 3.03 0.87
C TYR A 128 -21.98 4.01 1.94
N ILE A 129 -21.14 4.28 2.93
CA ILE A 129 -21.45 5.25 3.99
C ILE A 129 -21.17 6.67 3.48
N ARG A 130 -22.18 7.52 3.49
CA ARG A 130 -22.02 8.97 3.23
C ARG A 130 -21.47 9.68 4.46
N LEU A 131 -20.39 10.44 4.28
CA LEU A 131 -19.86 11.30 5.35
C LEU A 131 -20.78 12.51 5.58
N PRO A 132 -20.90 12.99 6.83
CA PRO A 132 -21.69 14.18 7.14
C PRO A 132 -21.06 15.44 6.52
N ASP A 133 -21.87 16.41 6.11
CA ASP A 133 -21.41 17.65 5.45
C ASP A 133 -20.36 18.42 6.27
N SER A 134 -20.47 18.37 7.60
CA SER A 134 -19.54 19.00 8.54
C SER A 134 -18.10 18.49 8.38
N PHE A 135 -17.91 17.22 7.98
CA PHE A 135 -16.61 16.63 7.72
C PHE A 135 -15.85 17.39 6.63
N PHE A 136 -16.53 17.84 5.58
CA PHE A 136 -15.92 18.61 4.50
C PHE A 136 -15.54 20.05 4.92
N GLY A 137 -16.01 20.52 6.07
CA GLY A 137 -15.56 21.78 6.69
C GLY A 137 -14.34 21.64 7.61
N CYS A 138 -13.83 20.42 7.82
CA CYS A 138 -12.76 20.14 8.78
C CYS A 138 -11.38 20.57 8.27
N ASN A 139 -10.89 21.73 8.70
CA ASN A 139 -9.59 22.27 8.27
C ASN A 139 -8.39 21.74 9.09
N SER A 140 -8.63 21.04 10.20
CA SER A 140 -7.59 20.48 11.05
C SER A 140 -7.06 19.13 10.56
N LEU A 141 -7.75 18.50 9.62
CA LEU A 141 -7.45 17.13 9.21
C LEU A 141 -6.14 17.06 8.42
N ILE A 142 -5.25 16.20 8.89
CA ILE A 142 -3.92 15.92 8.36
C ILE A 142 -3.90 14.54 7.70
N HIS A 143 -4.57 13.55 8.29
CA HIS A 143 -4.68 12.21 7.75
C HIS A 143 -6.12 11.72 7.82
N PHE A 144 -6.59 11.12 6.72
CA PHE A 144 -7.89 10.46 6.69
C PHE A 144 -7.75 9.10 6.03
N ARG A 145 -8.15 8.07 6.77
CA ARG A 145 -8.28 6.71 6.30
C ARG A 145 -9.74 6.32 6.37
N ALA A 146 -10.29 5.77 5.28
CA ALA A 146 -11.67 5.29 5.29
C ALA A 146 -11.85 4.03 4.43
N SER A 147 -12.79 3.15 4.79
CA SER A 147 -13.25 2.03 3.97
C SER A 147 -14.76 1.98 3.81
N HIS A 148 -15.25 1.64 2.62
CA HIS A 148 -16.68 1.59 2.26
C HIS A 148 -17.43 2.91 2.52
N VAL A 149 -16.84 4.02 2.07
CA VAL A 149 -17.39 5.37 2.20
C VAL A 149 -17.67 5.95 0.81
N GLU A 150 -18.70 6.78 0.68
CA GLU A 150 -18.94 7.62 -0.51
C GLU A 150 -18.32 9.00 -0.27
N PHE A 151 -17.39 9.45 -1.13
CA PHE A 151 -16.75 10.77 -1.02
C PHE A 151 -17.14 11.66 -2.20
N ASN A 152 -18.14 12.51 -1.96
CA ASN A 152 -18.65 13.46 -2.94
C ASN A 152 -18.82 14.86 -2.31
N PRO A 153 -17.72 15.66 -2.20
CA PRO A 153 -17.79 17.03 -1.71
C PRO A 153 -18.62 17.91 -2.67
N MET A 154 -19.91 18.10 -2.37
CA MET A 154 -20.82 18.95 -3.16
C MET A 154 -20.52 20.46 -3.08
N THR A 155 -19.63 20.92 -2.19
CA THR A 155 -19.27 22.33 -2.02
C THR A 155 -17.78 22.52 -1.74
N LYS A 156 -17.30 23.78 -1.85
CA LYS A 156 -15.90 24.25 -1.72
C LYS A 156 -15.14 23.57 -0.59
N PHE A 157 -14.61 22.39 -0.86
CA PHE A 157 -13.83 21.60 0.06
C PHE A 157 -12.41 22.12 0.00
N GLY A 158 -11.94 22.76 1.08
CA GLY A 158 -10.60 23.38 1.15
C GLY A 158 -9.42 22.39 1.08
N GLY A 159 -9.69 21.11 0.83
CA GLY A 159 -8.72 20.04 0.70
C GLY A 159 -8.16 19.55 2.04
N PHE A 160 -7.59 18.35 2.04
CA PHE A 160 -6.77 17.87 3.15
C PHE A 160 -5.33 18.31 2.94
N SER A 161 -4.68 18.82 3.99
CA SER A 161 -3.35 19.47 3.87
C SER A 161 -2.17 18.48 3.74
N SER A 162 -2.40 17.20 4.04
CA SER A 162 -1.42 16.08 3.98
C SER A 162 -2.12 14.72 3.79
N LEU A 163 -1.32 13.67 3.52
CA LEU A 163 -1.61 12.27 3.17
C LEU A 163 -3.02 11.73 3.54
N VAL A 164 -3.75 11.25 2.53
CA VAL A 164 -5.11 10.72 2.69
C VAL A 164 -5.18 9.31 2.10
N THR A 165 -5.48 8.32 2.93
CA THR A 165 -5.65 6.91 2.51
C THR A 165 -7.14 6.63 2.30
N LEU A 166 -7.62 6.90 1.11
CA LEU A 166 -9.01 6.80 0.74
C LEU A 166 -9.32 5.41 0.14
N ARG A 167 -10.13 4.53 0.75
CA ARG A 167 -10.66 3.35 0.02
C ARG A 167 -12.03 3.69 -0.60
N PHE A 168 -12.08 3.87 -1.93
CA PHE A 168 -13.28 4.33 -2.65
C PHE A 168 -13.40 3.69 -4.02
N ASP A 169 -14.61 3.78 -4.55
CA ASP A 169 -14.97 3.51 -5.93
C ASP A 169 -15.17 4.81 -6.75
N GLN A 170 -15.31 5.99 -6.12
CA GLN A 170 -15.34 7.30 -6.82
C GLN A 170 -14.80 8.46 -5.96
N ILE A 171 -13.94 9.32 -6.53
CA ILE A 171 -13.37 10.51 -5.83
C ILE A 171 -13.43 11.73 -6.74
N SER A 172 -14.45 12.57 -6.58
CA SER A 172 -14.57 13.82 -7.35
C SER A 172 -14.64 15.05 -6.44
N GLY A 173 -13.96 16.15 -6.80
CA GLY A 173 -14.03 17.39 -6.04
C GLY A 173 -13.13 18.49 -6.62
N PRO A 174 -13.66 19.65 -7.03
CA PRO A 174 -12.90 20.67 -7.78
C PRO A 174 -11.80 21.38 -6.97
N ASP A 175 -11.79 21.28 -5.63
CA ASP A 175 -10.92 22.05 -4.74
C ASP A 175 -9.98 21.17 -3.86
N LEU A 176 -9.80 19.89 -4.19
CA LEU A 176 -8.98 18.95 -3.42
C LEU A 176 -7.49 19.40 -3.36
N GLN A 177 -7.03 19.88 -2.19
CA GLN A 177 -5.62 20.20 -1.88
C GLN A 177 -4.76 18.96 -1.50
N LEU A 178 -5.20 17.76 -1.90
CA LEU A 178 -4.51 16.51 -1.61
C LEU A 178 -3.06 16.54 -2.11
N LYS A 179 -2.11 16.11 -1.28
CA LYS A 179 -0.70 15.92 -1.70
C LYS A 179 -0.36 14.46 -1.96
N SER A 180 -0.95 13.53 -1.22
CA SER A 180 -0.77 12.10 -1.41
C SER A 180 -2.10 11.39 -1.17
N LEU A 181 -2.40 10.41 -2.03
CA LEU A 181 -3.63 9.64 -2.04
C LEU A 181 -3.28 8.15 -2.06
N THR A 182 -3.76 7.37 -1.10
CA THR A 182 -3.65 5.90 -1.14
C THR A 182 -5.03 5.28 -1.28
N LEU A 183 -5.26 4.59 -2.40
CA LEU A 183 -6.48 3.89 -2.75
C LEU A 183 -6.32 2.40 -2.48
N ILE A 184 -7.28 1.81 -1.78
CA ILE A 184 -7.44 0.36 -1.74
C ILE A 184 -8.84 0.08 -2.29
N VAL A 185 -8.92 -0.48 -3.49
CA VAL A 185 -10.15 -0.56 -4.29
C VAL A 185 -10.57 -2.02 -4.43
N THR A 186 -11.80 -2.32 -4.08
CA THR A 186 -12.37 -3.67 -4.21
C THR A 186 -13.81 -3.56 -4.69
N GLY A 187 -14.14 -4.17 -5.84
CA GLY A 187 -15.48 -4.17 -6.41
C GLY A 187 -15.90 -2.88 -7.14
N ALA A 188 -14.95 -1.99 -7.47
CA ALA A 188 -15.19 -0.82 -8.29
C ALA A 188 -15.16 -1.17 -9.79
N TYR A 189 -15.83 -0.36 -10.61
CA TYR A 189 -15.77 -0.45 -12.07
C TYR A 189 -14.99 0.71 -12.71
N GLU A 190 -15.00 1.89 -12.11
CA GLU A 190 -14.42 3.11 -12.67
C GLU A 190 -13.63 3.86 -11.58
N LEU A 191 -12.58 4.58 -11.96
CA LEU A 191 -11.90 5.55 -11.12
C LEU A 191 -11.78 6.91 -11.81
N ASP A 192 -12.53 7.92 -11.35
CA ASP A 192 -12.33 9.32 -11.73
C ASP A 192 -11.60 10.07 -10.61
N ILE A 193 -10.48 10.73 -10.93
CA ILE A 193 -9.68 11.55 -10.01
C ILE A 193 -9.52 12.95 -10.60
N PHE A 194 -10.07 13.96 -9.91
CA PHE A 194 -9.75 15.37 -10.14
C PHE A 194 -8.91 15.94 -8.98
N ALA A 195 -7.59 16.08 -9.16
CA ALA A 195 -6.70 16.50 -8.05
C ALA A 195 -5.46 17.30 -8.53
N PRO A 196 -5.56 18.64 -8.69
CA PRO A 196 -4.49 19.49 -9.23
C PRO A 196 -3.19 19.54 -8.42
N ASN A 197 -3.27 19.31 -7.11
CA ASN A 197 -2.13 19.40 -6.21
C ASN A 197 -1.59 18.04 -5.77
N LEU A 198 -2.17 16.94 -6.27
CA LEU A 198 -1.78 15.58 -5.92
C LEU A 198 -0.37 15.31 -6.44
N LYS A 199 0.54 14.90 -5.55
CA LYS A 199 1.94 14.58 -5.86
C LYS A 199 2.22 13.08 -5.88
N SER A 200 1.50 12.33 -5.07
CA SER A 200 1.71 10.90 -4.87
C SER A 200 0.38 10.16 -4.94
N LEU A 201 0.31 9.07 -5.71
CA LEU A 201 -0.87 8.19 -5.81
C LEU A 201 -0.45 6.75 -5.57
N HIS A 202 -0.98 6.12 -4.53
CA HIS A 202 -0.89 4.69 -4.33
C HIS A 202 -2.25 4.07 -4.65
N PHE A 203 -2.27 3.00 -5.42
CA PHE A 203 -3.45 2.23 -5.78
C PHE A 203 -3.19 0.77 -5.49
N CYS A 204 -4.07 0.13 -4.73
CA CYS A 204 -4.00 -1.29 -4.41
C CYS A 204 -5.38 -1.92 -4.62
N GLY A 205 -5.47 -3.12 -5.21
CA GLY A 205 -6.75 -3.86 -5.30
C GLY A 205 -7.19 -4.20 -6.73
N ASP A 206 -8.48 -4.21 -7.02
CA ASP A 206 -8.99 -4.73 -8.31
C ASP A 206 -8.61 -3.84 -9.49
N ILE A 207 -8.43 -4.45 -10.67
CA ILE A 207 -8.33 -3.70 -11.92
C ILE A 207 -9.72 -3.24 -12.33
N LEU A 208 -9.80 -1.96 -12.71
CA LEU A 208 -11.04 -1.28 -13.09
C LEU A 208 -11.24 -1.28 -14.60
N ASP A 209 -12.49 -1.14 -15.03
CA ASP A 209 -12.88 -1.03 -16.44
C ASP A 209 -12.43 0.32 -17.02
N GLU A 210 -12.48 1.40 -16.23
CA GLU A 210 -12.15 2.76 -16.71
C GLU A 210 -11.33 3.56 -15.69
N TYR A 211 -10.31 4.28 -16.18
CA TYR A 211 -9.49 5.21 -15.38
C TYR A 211 -9.51 6.62 -15.96
N VAL A 212 -10.12 7.56 -15.24
CA VAL A 212 -10.23 8.97 -15.65
C VAL A 212 -9.38 9.86 -14.74
N PHE A 213 -8.23 10.29 -15.25
CA PHE A 213 -7.36 11.23 -14.54
C PHE A 213 -7.56 12.66 -15.06
N ARG A 214 -8.18 13.52 -14.26
CA ARG A 214 -8.46 14.93 -14.59
C ARG A 214 -7.56 15.86 -13.81
N ASN A 215 -6.81 16.70 -14.52
CA ASN A 215 -5.99 17.76 -13.92
C ASN A 215 -5.08 17.26 -12.79
N ILE A 216 -4.28 16.23 -13.03
CA ILE A 216 -3.31 15.65 -12.07
C ILE A 216 -1.87 16.09 -12.38
N VAL A 217 -1.70 17.35 -12.79
CA VAL A 217 -0.44 17.88 -13.35
C VAL A 217 0.70 17.94 -12.33
N ALA A 218 0.40 17.94 -11.03
CA ALA A 218 1.40 17.94 -9.96
C ALA A 218 1.88 16.53 -9.57
N LEU A 219 1.31 15.47 -10.16
CA LEU A 219 1.62 14.09 -9.78
C LEU A 219 3.04 13.75 -10.21
N GLU A 220 3.86 13.31 -9.25
CA GLU A 220 5.28 13.01 -9.41
C GLU A 220 5.57 11.51 -9.28
N ASP A 221 4.83 10.82 -8.39
CA ASP A 221 5.03 9.40 -8.09
C ASP A 221 3.70 8.61 -8.02
N VAL A 222 3.76 7.38 -8.52
CA VAL A 222 2.62 6.46 -8.57
C VAL A 222 3.03 5.05 -8.16
N PHE A 223 2.23 4.41 -7.31
CA PHE A 223 2.34 3.01 -6.90
C PHE A 223 1.06 2.25 -7.29
N ILE A 224 1.16 1.14 -8.02
CA ILE A 224 0.01 0.35 -8.46
C ILE A 224 0.22 -1.13 -8.13
N SER A 225 -0.53 -1.65 -7.17
CA SER A 225 -0.50 -3.06 -6.80
C SER A 225 -1.88 -3.68 -6.98
N ALA A 226 -2.17 -4.20 -8.17
CA ALA A 226 -3.46 -4.83 -8.42
C ALA A 226 -3.49 -6.32 -8.07
N GLU A 227 -4.63 -6.79 -7.56
CA GLU A 227 -4.97 -8.21 -7.42
C GLU A 227 -5.72 -8.67 -8.67
N GLY A 228 -5.38 -9.85 -9.20
CA GLY A 228 -6.05 -10.37 -10.39
C GLY A 228 -7.35 -11.05 -10.00
N TYR A 229 -8.51 -10.47 -10.35
CA TYR A 229 -9.77 -11.21 -10.39
C TYR A 229 -9.88 -11.94 -11.73
N GLU A 230 -10.61 -13.06 -11.76
CA GLU A 230 -10.90 -13.80 -13.00
C GLU A 230 -11.41 -12.82 -14.06
N ALA A 231 -10.66 -12.69 -15.16
CA ALA A 231 -11.01 -11.82 -16.27
C ALA A 231 -12.41 -12.19 -16.77
N THR A 232 -13.41 -11.44 -16.36
CA THR A 232 -14.69 -11.40 -17.05
C THR A 232 -14.44 -10.80 -18.44
N GLU A 233 -15.23 -11.21 -19.42
CA GLU A 233 -15.02 -11.02 -20.88
C GLU A 233 -14.91 -9.56 -21.38
N ASN A 234 -14.77 -8.57 -20.48
CA ASN A 234 -14.63 -7.16 -20.81
C ASN A 234 -13.17 -6.76 -21.08
N GLN A 235 -13.00 -5.86 -22.05
CA GLN A 235 -11.73 -5.32 -22.52
C GLN A 235 -11.13 -4.36 -21.48
N TYR A 236 -10.39 -4.88 -20.51
CA TYR A 236 -9.54 -4.06 -19.65
C TYR A 236 -8.41 -3.46 -20.50
N ASP A 237 -8.28 -2.13 -20.53
CA ASP A 237 -7.16 -1.47 -21.21
C ASP A 237 -6.11 -0.94 -20.21
N PRO A 238 -5.08 -1.73 -19.85
CA PRO A 238 -3.99 -1.26 -18.98
C PRO A 238 -3.21 -0.07 -19.57
N ILE A 239 -3.43 0.24 -20.86
CA ILE A 239 -2.81 1.39 -21.51
C ILE A 239 -3.44 2.67 -21.01
N GLU A 240 -4.71 2.68 -20.59
CA GLU A 240 -5.37 3.87 -20.05
C GLU A 240 -4.71 4.33 -18.75
N ILE A 241 -4.48 3.41 -17.80
CA ILE A 241 -3.84 3.78 -16.53
C ILE A 241 -2.43 4.32 -16.75
N LEU A 242 -1.61 3.65 -17.58
CA LEU A 242 -0.24 4.09 -17.88
C LEU A 242 -0.21 5.41 -18.68
N SER A 243 -1.15 5.61 -19.60
CA SER A 243 -1.26 6.83 -20.38
C SER A 243 -1.68 8.01 -19.49
N GLY A 244 -2.62 7.78 -18.57
CA GLY A 244 -3.10 8.76 -17.61
C GLY A 244 -2.02 9.27 -16.66
N VAL A 245 -1.05 8.43 -16.31
CA VAL A 245 0.09 8.80 -15.44
C VAL A 245 1.42 8.96 -16.20
N SER A 246 1.40 9.13 -17.51
CA SER A 246 2.61 9.13 -18.35
C SER A 246 3.62 10.25 -18.04
N HIS A 247 3.19 11.34 -17.39
CA HIS A 247 4.04 12.48 -17.03
C HIS A 247 4.89 12.29 -15.77
N VAL A 248 4.63 11.24 -14.99
CA VAL A 248 5.24 11.04 -13.67
C VAL A 248 6.73 10.69 -13.77
N LYS A 249 7.46 10.88 -12.65
CA LYS A 249 8.90 10.59 -12.57
C LYS A 249 9.19 9.24 -11.95
N ILE A 250 8.28 8.74 -11.13
CA ILE A 250 8.46 7.52 -10.33
C ILE A 250 7.23 6.64 -10.52
N LEU A 251 7.45 5.40 -10.93
CA LEU A 251 6.40 4.39 -11.07
C LEU A 251 6.81 3.11 -10.35
N THR A 252 5.99 2.66 -9.41
CA THR A 252 6.07 1.31 -8.85
C THR A 252 4.83 0.54 -9.25
N MET A 253 4.99 -0.69 -9.73
CA MET A 253 3.85 -1.52 -10.11
C MET A 253 4.10 -3.02 -9.90
N CYS A 254 3.05 -3.81 -9.67
CA CYS A 254 3.15 -5.27 -9.75
C CYS A 254 3.10 -5.79 -11.19
N THR A 255 3.39 -7.07 -11.41
CA THR A 255 3.45 -7.71 -12.73
C THR A 255 2.12 -7.79 -13.48
N ILE A 256 1.00 -7.43 -12.84
CA ILE A 256 -0.33 -7.48 -13.45
C ILE A 256 -0.47 -6.50 -14.63
N ILE A 257 0.03 -5.26 -14.53
CA ILE A 257 -0.03 -4.28 -15.63
C ILE A 257 0.77 -4.79 -16.84
N PRO A 258 2.03 -5.24 -16.67
CA PRO A 258 2.77 -5.94 -17.71
C PRO A 258 2.05 -7.16 -18.33
N LEU A 259 1.30 -7.94 -17.54
CA LEU A 259 0.48 -9.04 -18.05
C LEU A 259 -0.57 -8.53 -19.03
N TYR A 260 -1.35 -7.51 -18.68
CA TYR A 260 -2.39 -7.04 -19.61
C TYR A 260 -1.80 -6.38 -20.86
N LEU A 261 -0.54 -5.92 -20.87
CA LEU A 261 0.14 -5.51 -22.10
C LEU A 261 0.47 -6.70 -23.03
N THR A 262 0.59 -7.93 -22.49
CA THR A 262 0.81 -9.14 -23.30
C THR A 262 -0.46 -9.70 -23.95
N MET A 263 -1.63 -9.55 -23.32
CA MET A 263 -2.91 -10.06 -23.84
C MET A 263 -3.27 -9.52 -25.22
N PRO A 264 -3.07 -8.22 -25.53
CA PRO A 264 -3.22 -7.70 -26.87
C PRO A 264 -2.41 -8.46 -27.90
N GLU A 265 -1.16 -8.89 -27.67
CA GLU A 265 -0.39 -9.63 -28.70
C GLU A 265 -1.07 -10.96 -29.14
N GLU A 266 -1.94 -11.54 -28.32
CA GLU A 266 -2.68 -12.76 -28.63
C GLU A 266 -4.01 -12.50 -29.37
N TYR A 267 -4.59 -11.29 -29.25
CA TYR A 267 -5.93 -10.96 -29.78
C TYR A 267 -6.00 -9.69 -30.68
N ILE A 268 -4.97 -8.84 -30.67
CA ILE A 268 -4.84 -7.54 -31.36
C ILE A 268 -3.40 -7.42 -31.94
N PHE A 269 -3.29 -7.25 -33.26
CA PHE A 269 -2.01 -7.35 -33.97
C PHE A 269 -0.94 -6.28 -33.63
N GLU A 270 -1.29 -5.17 -32.98
CA GLU A 270 -0.36 -4.10 -32.60
C GLU A 270 -0.86 -3.40 -31.32
N ALA A 271 -0.34 -3.76 -30.15
CA ALA A 271 -0.61 -2.98 -28.94
C ALA A 271 0.06 -1.59 -29.09
N PRO A 272 -0.64 -0.48 -28.80
CA PRO A 272 -0.05 0.85 -28.96
C PRO A 272 1.12 1.05 -27.99
N LEU A 273 2.18 1.68 -28.50
CA LEU A 273 3.34 2.05 -27.71
C LEU A 273 2.97 3.10 -26.65
N VAL A 274 3.29 2.84 -25.39
CA VAL A 274 3.11 3.77 -24.29
C VAL A 274 4.41 4.52 -24.03
N SER A 275 4.38 5.85 -24.14
CA SER A 275 5.54 6.69 -23.86
C SER A 275 5.49 7.21 -22.43
N LEU A 276 6.54 6.96 -21.65
CA LEU A 276 6.74 7.48 -20.29
C LEU A 276 7.95 8.45 -20.28
N PRO A 277 7.80 9.66 -20.86
CA PRO A 277 8.93 10.52 -21.24
C PRO A 277 9.73 11.07 -20.05
N ASN A 278 9.11 11.16 -18.88
CA ASN A 278 9.69 11.75 -17.68
C ASN A 278 10.12 10.72 -16.64
N LEU A 279 9.86 9.44 -16.87
CA LEU A 279 10.13 8.40 -15.89
C LEU A 279 11.62 8.30 -15.63
N GLU A 280 12.02 8.55 -14.38
CA GLU A 280 13.41 8.48 -13.90
C GLU A 280 13.65 7.21 -13.08
N GLU A 281 12.62 6.69 -12.43
CA GLU A 281 12.68 5.52 -11.56
C GLU A 281 11.48 4.59 -11.80
N LEU A 282 11.78 3.32 -12.09
CA LEU A 282 10.79 2.25 -12.25
C LEU A 282 11.06 1.16 -11.22
N GLN A 283 10.02 0.72 -10.53
CA GLN A 283 10.06 -0.46 -9.68
C GLN A 283 8.99 -1.47 -10.10
N ILE A 284 9.40 -2.72 -10.29
CA ILE A 284 8.51 -3.84 -10.62
C ILE A 284 8.47 -4.79 -9.43
N LEU A 285 7.27 -5.06 -8.91
CA LEU A 285 7.02 -5.98 -7.81
C LEU A 285 6.58 -7.34 -8.37
N VAL A 286 7.28 -8.40 -7.99
CA VAL A 286 7.03 -9.78 -8.44
C VAL A 286 6.68 -10.65 -7.24
N GLY A 287 5.67 -11.51 -7.41
CA GLY A 287 5.16 -12.47 -6.42
C GLY A 287 6.05 -13.65 -6.10
N GLY A 288 7.33 -13.41 -5.82
CA GLY A 288 8.30 -14.48 -5.58
C GLY A 288 9.26 -14.61 -6.75
N GLN A 289 9.61 -15.85 -7.12
CA GLN A 289 10.54 -16.09 -8.22
C GLN A 289 9.93 -15.70 -9.58
N ILE A 290 10.79 -15.28 -10.52
CA ILE A 290 10.37 -15.00 -11.90
C ILE A 290 10.18 -16.35 -12.62
N SER A 291 8.96 -16.75 -12.98
CA SER A 291 8.77 -17.88 -13.92
C SER A 291 8.89 -17.41 -15.37
N GLU A 292 8.77 -18.32 -16.35
CA GLU A 292 8.72 -17.92 -17.77
C GLU A 292 7.53 -16.98 -18.06
N VAL A 293 6.44 -17.11 -17.31
CA VAL A 293 5.26 -16.27 -17.43
C VAL A 293 5.55 -14.82 -16.97
N GLU A 294 6.10 -14.62 -15.76
CA GLU A 294 6.48 -13.27 -15.29
C GLU A 294 7.59 -12.67 -16.15
N LEU A 295 8.52 -13.50 -16.65
CA LEU A 295 9.55 -13.04 -17.58
C LEU A 295 8.93 -12.46 -18.86
N GLY A 296 7.92 -13.15 -19.41
CA GLY A 296 7.15 -12.68 -20.56
C GLY A 296 6.49 -11.32 -20.32
N TYR A 297 5.87 -11.14 -19.15
CA TYR A 297 5.25 -9.88 -18.77
C TYR A 297 6.28 -8.74 -18.71
N ILE A 298 7.39 -8.94 -17.99
CA ILE A 298 8.46 -7.94 -17.86
C ILE A 298 9.02 -7.55 -19.24
N PHE A 299 9.29 -8.52 -20.11
CA PHE A 299 9.82 -8.26 -21.44
C PHE A 299 8.80 -7.56 -22.35
N SER A 300 7.53 -7.94 -22.29
CA SER A 300 6.48 -7.26 -23.04
C SER A 300 6.32 -5.80 -22.62
N PHE A 301 6.39 -5.51 -21.32
CA PHE A 301 6.39 -4.13 -20.86
C PHE A 301 7.51 -3.32 -21.55
N PHE A 302 8.74 -3.84 -21.61
CA PHE A 302 9.86 -3.15 -22.26
C PHE A 302 9.79 -3.13 -23.80
N ASN A 303 8.98 -3.99 -24.43
CA ASN A 303 8.68 -3.91 -25.87
C ASN A 303 7.66 -2.81 -26.19
N HIS A 304 6.69 -2.62 -25.30
CA HIS A 304 5.55 -1.72 -25.52
C HIS A 304 5.70 -0.36 -24.83
N THR A 305 6.73 -0.16 -24.02
CA THR A 305 6.96 1.11 -23.31
C THR A 305 8.28 1.77 -23.67
N VAL A 306 8.24 3.10 -23.80
CA VAL A 306 9.43 3.93 -24.09
C VAL A 306 9.72 4.82 -22.89
N CYS A 307 10.84 4.54 -22.21
CA CYS A 307 11.26 5.23 -20.98
C CYS A 307 12.61 5.94 -21.19
N PRO A 308 12.68 7.05 -21.96
CA PRO A 308 13.94 7.62 -22.42
C PRO A 308 14.82 8.21 -21.31
N ARG A 309 14.21 8.58 -20.17
CA ARG A 309 14.91 9.19 -19.01
C ARG A 309 15.15 8.23 -17.86
N LEU A 310 14.83 6.94 -18.02
CA LEU A 310 14.93 5.97 -16.95
C LEU A 310 16.38 5.86 -16.47
N ARG A 311 16.60 6.13 -15.17
CA ARG A 311 17.92 6.12 -14.51
C ARG A 311 18.08 5.00 -13.52
N LYS A 312 16.97 4.57 -12.91
CA LYS A 312 16.95 3.54 -11.88
C LYS A 312 15.88 2.50 -12.18
N LEU A 313 16.25 1.23 -12.11
CA LEU A 313 15.34 0.10 -12.22
C LEU A 313 15.44 -0.76 -10.98
N PHE A 314 14.32 -0.99 -10.33
CA PHE A 314 14.20 -1.86 -9.17
C PHE A 314 13.29 -3.04 -9.52
N ILE A 315 13.71 -4.25 -9.16
CA ILE A 315 12.88 -5.45 -9.26
C ILE A 315 12.87 -6.09 -7.87
N ASP A 316 11.68 -6.21 -7.28
CA ASP A 316 11.52 -6.83 -5.96
C ASP A 316 10.83 -8.18 -6.08
N LEU A 317 11.54 -9.24 -5.70
CA LEU A 317 11.07 -10.63 -5.74
C LEU A 317 10.57 -11.11 -4.38
N SER A 318 10.30 -10.19 -3.44
CA SER A 318 9.81 -10.50 -2.09
C SER A 318 8.32 -10.78 -2.01
N GLY A 319 7.55 -10.43 -3.05
CA GLY A 319 6.09 -10.37 -2.96
C GLY A 319 5.47 -11.75 -2.70
N THR A 320 4.38 -11.78 -1.93
CA THR A 320 3.57 -12.99 -1.70
C THR A 320 2.44 -13.14 -2.72
N TYR A 321 2.58 -12.51 -3.89
CA TYR A 321 1.52 -12.42 -4.88
C TYR A 321 1.23 -13.80 -5.48
N VAL A 322 -0.06 -14.15 -5.54
CA VAL A 322 -0.53 -15.38 -6.17
C VAL A 322 -0.66 -15.10 -7.67
N PRO A 323 0.13 -15.74 -8.53
CA PRO A 323 0.01 -15.51 -9.97
C PRO A 323 -1.41 -15.89 -10.44
N PRO A 324 -2.01 -15.10 -11.34
CA PRO A 324 -3.27 -15.49 -11.96
C PRO A 324 -3.07 -16.83 -12.66
N ILE A 325 -4.02 -17.75 -12.47
CA ILE A 325 -3.96 -19.11 -13.01
C ILE A 325 -4.14 -19.02 -14.54
N HIS A 326 -3.04 -18.88 -15.26
CA HIS A 326 -3.04 -18.97 -16.72
C HIS A 326 -2.14 -20.12 -17.16
N PHE A 327 -2.70 -21.02 -17.97
CA PHE A 327 -2.09 -22.30 -18.36
C PHE A 327 -1.26 -22.23 -19.67
N TYR A 328 -0.88 -21.04 -20.13
CA TYR A 328 -0.23 -20.88 -21.42
C TYR A 328 1.25 -20.53 -21.27
N GLU A 329 2.12 -21.52 -21.39
CA GLU A 329 3.57 -21.35 -21.33
C GLU A 329 4.16 -21.23 -22.74
N LYS A 330 4.45 -19.99 -23.15
CA LYS A 330 5.31 -19.71 -24.30
C LYS A 330 6.58 -19.04 -23.79
N GLU A 331 7.73 -19.45 -24.34
CA GLU A 331 9.02 -18.87 -23.94
C GLU A 331 9.02 -17.35 -24.17
N ALA A 332 9.46 -16.63 -23.14
CA ALA A 332 9.52 -15.18 -23.18
C ALA A 332 10.50 -14.68 -24.26
N LYS A 333 10.02 -13.79 -25.14
CA LYS A 333 10.86 -13.19 -26.20
C LYS A 333 11.64 -12.01 -25.65
N VAL A 334 12.95 -12.03 -25.81
CA VAL A 334 13.82 -10.91 -25.43
C VAL A 334 13.45 -9.65 -26.24
N PRO A 335 13.33 -8.48 -25.60
CA PRO A 335 13.02 -7.24 -26.30
C PRO A 335 14.11 -6.86 -27.32
N PHE A 336 13.78 -6.83 -28.60
CA PHE A 336 14.76 -6.60 -29.68
C PHE A 336 15.13 -5.13 -29.88
N SER A 337 14.24 -4.19 -29.52
CA SER A 337 14.39 -2.74 -29.77
C SER A 337 14.55 -1.91 -28.50
N CYS A 338 14.63 -2.55 -27.34
CA CYS A 338 14.77 -1.85 -26.07
C CYS A 338 16.25 -1.51 -25.81
N THR A 339 16.58 -0.23 -25.66
CA THR A 339 17.92 0.23 -25.28
C THR A 339 17.79 1.28 -24.20
N PHE A 340 18.47 1.06 -23.08
CA PHE A 340 18.47 1.99 -21.96
C PHE A 340 19.64 2.97 -22.07
N TYR A 341 19.34 4.16 -22.59
CA TYR A 341 20.34 5.21 -22.80
C TYR A 341 20.78 5.91 -21.51
N ASN A 342 19.98 5.88 -20.46
CA ASN A 342 20.22 6.65 -19.22
C ASN A 342 20.24 5.81 -17.95
N LEU A 343 20.02 4.48 -18.05
CA LEU A 343 19.92 3.60 -16.90
C LEU A 343 21.30 3.43 -16.25
N ARG A 344 21.40 3.84 -14.98
CA ARG A 344 22.65 3.87 -14.19
C ARG A 344 22.66 2.85 -13.07
N VAL A 345 21.51 2.61 -12.46
CA VAL A 345 21.39 1.73 -11.30
C VAL A 345 20.30 0.72 -11.57
N VAL A 346 20.63 -0.56 -11.42
CA VAL A 346 19.65 -1.64 -11.34
C VAL A 346 19.83 -2.36 -10.02
N LYS A 347 18.73 -2.63 -9.31
CA LYS A 347 18.73 -3.45 -8.10
C LYS A 347 17.66 -4.53 -8.18
N ILE A 348 18.07 -5.78 -8.00
CA ILE A 348 17.17 -6.93 -7.89
C ILE A 348 17.23 -7.46 -6.46
N SER A 349 16.14 -7.32 -5.73
CA SER A 349 15.98 -7.80 -4.37
C SER A 349 15.44 -9.23 -4.36
N HIS A 350 15.81 -10.02 -3.34
CA HIS A 350 15.36 -11.42 -3.20
C HIS A 350 15.73 -12.32 -4.40
N PHE A 351 16.91 -12.09 -4.98
CA PHE A 351 17.46 -12.83 -6.11
C PHE A 351 17.85 -14.27 -5.71
N ARG A 352 17.37 -15.27 -6.44
CA ARG A 352 17.66 -16.70 -6.24
C ARG A 352 18.67 -17.25 -7.25
N GLY A 353 18.84 -16.56 -8.38
CA GLY A 353 19.74 -16.96 -9.45
C GLY A 353 19.16 -18.04 -10.36
N THR A 354 17.84 -18.06 -10.52
CA THR A 354 17.18 -18.95 -11.49
C THR A 354 17.54 -18.54 -12.93
N ASP A 355 17.33 -19.43 -13.89
CA ASP A 355 17.67 -19.15 -15.29
C ASP A 355 16.88 -17.95 -15.85
N THR A 356 15.61 -17.81 -15.48
CA THR A 356 14.72 -16.69 -15.82
C THR A 356 15.17 -15.36 -15.18
N GLU A 357 15.55 -15.37 -13.90
CA GLU A 357 16.12 -14.19 -13.24
C GLU A 357 17.45 -13.76 -13.88
N ILE A 358 18.30 -14.73 -14.26
CA ILE A 358 19.54 -14.47 -15.00
C ILE A 358 19.26 -13.92 -16.41
N LYS A 359 18.21 -14.37 -17.09
CA LYS A 359 17.78 -13.78 -18.39
C LYS A 359 17.46 -12.29 -18.24
N VAL A 360 16.77 -11.88 -17.17
CA VAL A 360 16.51 -10.44 -16.89
C VAL A 360 17.82 -9.68 -16.67
N VAL A 361 18.74 -10.25 -15.88
CA VAL A 361 20.04 -9.62 -15.63
C VAL A 361 20.83 -9.43 -16.92
N LYS A 362 20.91 -10.46 -17.77
CA LYS A 362 21.62 -10.38 -19.06
C LYS A 362 20.98 -9.36 -19.98
N PHE A 363 19.65 -9.35 -20.09
CA PHE A 363 18.92 -8.35 -20.86
C PHE A 363 19.30 -6.92 -20.45
N VAL A 364 19.32 -6.62 -19.15
CA VAL A 364 19.72 -5.30 -18.65
C VAL A 364 21.20 -5.00 -18.97
N LEU A 365 22.09 -5.96 -18.75
CA LEU A 365 23.53 -5.78 -19.02
C LEU A 365 23.83 -5.53 -20.50
N ASP A 366 23.07 -6.15 -21.41
CA ASP A 366 23.23 -6.01 -22.85
C ASP A 366 22.62 -4.70 -23.39
N THR A 367 21.59 -4.16 -22.71
CA THR A 367 20.83 -3.00 -23.19
C THR A 367 21.16 -1.68 -22.48
N ALA A 368 21.77 -1.72 -21.30
CA ALA A 368 22.10 -0.54 -20.51
C ALA A 368 23.53 -0.03 -20.78
N LEU A 369 23.63 0.99 -21.63
CA LEU A 369 24.91 1.51 -22.13
C LEU A 369 25.67 2.34 -21.10
N LEU A 370 24.97 2.94 -20.13
CA LEU A 370 25.54 3.82 -19.09
C LEU A 370 25.41 3.23 -17.68
N LEU A 371 25.24 1.92 -17.57
CA LEU A 371 25.05 1.26 -16.28
C LEU A 371 26.30 1.46 -15.40
N GLU A 372 26.10 1.97 -14.19
CA GLU A 372 27.15 2.18 -13.19
C GLU A 372 27.17 1.01 -12.19
N ARG A 373 25.99 0.61 -11.71
CA ARG A 373 25.81 -0.41 -10.67
C ARG A 373 24.65 -1.35 -10.97
N LEU A 374 24.92 -2.64 -10.98
CA LEU A 374 23.94 -3.72 -10.90
C LEU A 374 24.07 -4.38 -9.52
N ILE A 375 23.04 -4.26 -8.69
CA ILE A 375 23.00 -4.73 -7.31
C ILE A 375 22.07 -5.93 -7.24
N LEU A 376 22.60 -7.10 -6.88
CA LEU A 376 21.83 -8.30 -6.61
C LEU A 376 21.83 -8.54 -5.10
N VAL A 377 20.65 -8.65 -4.49
CA VAL A 377 20.51 -9.01 -3.07
C VAL A 377 19.93 -10.42 -3.02
N ALA A 378 20.70 -11.36 -2.49
CA ALA A 378 20.28 -12.76 -2.41
C ALA A 378 19.04 -12.92 -1.52
N ALA A 379 18.12 -13.81 -1.91
CA ALA A 379 16.99 -14.19 -1.05
C ALA A 379 17.47 -14.85 0.27
N PRO A 380 16.77 -14.68 1.41
CA PRO A 380 17.07 -15.40 2.64
C PRO A 380 16.99 -16.92 2.44
N ASP A 381 17.81 -17.71 3.14
CA ASP A 381 17.73 -19.19 3.08
C ASP A 381 16.40 -19.74 3.62
N SER A 382 15.73 -18.96 4.49
CA SER A 382 14.40 -19.27 5.01
C SER A 382 13.26 -18.87 4.08
N PHE A 383 13.55 -18.22 2.95
CA PHE A 383 12.52 -17.74 2.02
C PHE A 383 12.00 -18.91 1.20
N THR A 384 10.90 -19.49 1.64
CA THR A 384 10.09 -20.42 0.85
C THR A 384 9.04 -19.60 0.11
N ASP A 385 8.73 -19.94 -1.15
CA ASP A 385 7.57 -19.39 -1.84
C ASP A 385 6.31 -19.80 -1.05
N THR A 386 5.91 -19.00 -0.06
CA THR A 386 4.70 -19.23 0.71
C THR A 386 3.53 -18.83 -0.18
N VAL A 387 3.14 -19.74 -1.07
CA VAL A 387 1.83 -19.68 -1.69
C VAL A 387 0.81 -19.84 -0.57
N ARG A 388 0.03 -18.78 -0.30
CA ARG A 388 -1.20 -18.91 0.49
C ARG A 388 -2.16 -19.74 -0.35
N ASN A 389 -2.16 -21.06 -0.14
CA ASN A 389 -3.17 -21.95 -0.71
C ASN A 389 -4.52 -21.63 -0.07
N ASN A 390 -5.27 -20.69 -0.65
CA ASN A 390 -6.72 -20.69 -0.52
C ASN A 390 -7.28 -21.52 -1.67
N THR A 391 -7.15 -22.84 -1.58
CA THR A 391 -7.87 -23.77 -2.47
C THR A 391 -8.51 -24.84 -1.61
N GLU A 392 -9.81 -24.69 -1.34
CA GLU A 392 -10.68 -25.80 -0.95
C GLU A 392 -10.81 -26.84 -2.09
N ASP A 393 -10.38 -26.52 -3.30
CA ASP A 393 -10.39 -27.43 -4.44
C ASP A 393 -8.99 -27.98 -4.72
N GLY A 394 -8.79 -29.26 -4.38
CA GLY A 394 -7.52 -29.99 -4.44
C GLY A 394 -6.93 -30.18 -5.84
N CYS A 395 -6.47 -29.10 -6.48
CA CYS A 395 -5.60 -29.14 -7.66
C CYS A 395 -4.42 -28.18 -7.51
N GLY A 396 -3.21 -28.74 -7.46
CA GLY A 396 -1.97 -28.00 -7.72
C GLY A 396 -1.03 -27.83 -6.52
N ALA A 397 -0.56 -28.93 -5.92
CA ALA A 397 0.69 -28.88 -5.16
C ALA A 397 1.85 -28.61 -6.15
N PHE A 398 2.21 -27.35 -6.37
CA PHE A 398 3.45 -27.02 -7.06
C PHE A 398 4.62 -27.32 -6.13
N GLN A 399 5.52 -28.16 -6.63
CA GLN A 399 6.64 -28.70 -5.88
C GLN A 399 7.55 -27.58 -5.38
N SER A 400 7.69 -27.48 -4.07
CA SER A 400 8.83 -26.83 -3.39
C SER A 400 10.12 -27.44 -3.93
N GLY A 401 10.69 -26.85 -4.96
CA GLY A 401 11.81 -27.45 -5.68
C GLY A 401 12.39 -26.58 -6.77
N THR A 402 12.80 -25.34 -6.46
CA THR A 402 13.71 -24.58 -7.33
C THR A 402 14.93 -24.11 -6.53
N CYS A 403 16.09 -24.45 -7.09
CA CYS A 403 17.39 -24.43 -6.44
C CYS A 403 17.94 -23.00 -6.41
N LYS A 404 17.96 -22.36 -5.23
CA LYS A 404 18.76 -21.15 -5.01
C LYS A 404 20.22 -21.49 -5.33
N LYS A 405 20.80 -20.85 -6.35
CA LYS A 405 22.24 -21.01 -6.61
C LYS A 405 23.00 -20.45 -5.40
N THR A 406 24.05 -21.13 -4.96
CA THR A 406 24.90 -20.58 -3.90
C THR A 406 25.51 -19.27 -4.37
N THR A 407 25.68 -18.31 -3.46
CA THR A 407 26.26 -17.00 -3.79
C THR A 407 27.70 -17.13 -4.32
N SER A 408 28.41 -18.19 -3.94
CA SER A 408 29.72 -18.55 -4.52
C SER A 408 29.66 -18.92 -6.00
N ILE A 409 28.68 -19.72 -6.43
CA ILE A 409 28.49 -20.10 -7.84
C ILE A 409 28.10 -18.86 -8.65
N LEU A 410 27.16 -18.06 -8.13
CA LEU A 410 26.74 -16.82 -8.78
C LEU A 410 27.90 -15.86 -8.98
N ARG A 411 28.73 -15.62 -7.95
CA ARG A 411 29.92 -14.76 -8.07
C ARG A 411 30.85 -15.20 -9.19
N ASN A 412 31.07 -16.50 -9.35
CA ASN A 412 31.92 -17.02 -10.42
C ASN A 412 31.30 -16.82 -11.81
N GLU A 413 30.00 -17.07 -11.97
CA GLU A 413 29.29 -16.84 -13.24
C GLU A 413 29.28 -15.36 -13.63
N MET A 414 29.04 -14.46 -12.65
CA MET A 414 28.96 -13.01 -12.83
C MET A 414 30.23 -12.39 -13.43
N LEU A 415 31.40 -12.98 -13.17
CA LEU A 415 32.68 -12.51 -13.73
C LEU A 415 32.73 -12.61 -15.26
N CYS A 416 31.96 -13.53 -15.83
CA CYS A 416 31.96 -13.83 -17.26
C CYS A 416 30.77 -13.20 -18.00
N TRP A 417 29.87 -12.48 -17.33
CA TRP A 417 28.72 -11.88 -18.00
C TRP A 417 29.15 -10.70 -18.86
N PRO A 418 28.75 -10.68 -20.15
CA PRO A 418 29.00 -9.52 -21.01
C PRO A 418 28.26 -8.30 -20.46
N LYS A 419 28.84 -7.13 -20.69
CA LYS A 419 28.27 -5.84 -20.25
C LYS A 419 28.43 -4.84 -21.37
N ALA A 420 27.34 -4.17 -21.75
CA ALA A 420 27.41 -3.08 -22.71
C ALA A 420 28.15 -1.86 -22.13
N SER A 421 27.93 -1.57 -20.85
CA SER A 421 28.73 -0.62 -20.08
C SER A 421 30.00 -1.29 -19.54
N LYS A 422 31.17 -0.82 -19.96
CA LYS A 422 32.48 -1.37 -19.55
C LYS A 422 32.77 -1.14 -18.07
N ASP A 423 32.27 -0.05 -17.51
CA ASP A 423 32.54 0.37 -16.14
C ASP A 423 31.48 -0.13 -15.14
N ALA A 424 30.46 -0.86 -15.62
CA ALA A 424 29.40 -1.38 -14.78
C ALA A 424 29.92 -2.34 -13.70
N GLN A 425 29.70 -1.96 -12.45
CA GLN A 425 29.97 -2.80 -11.29
C GLN A 425 28.79 -3.73 -11.06
N ILE A 426 29.07 -5.03 -10.93
CA ILE A 426 28.07 -6.02 -10.53
C ILE A 426 28.36 -6.43 -9.09
N LEU A 427 27.43 -6.18 -8.19
CA LEU A 427 27.54 -6.40 -6.75
C LEU A 427 26.55 -7.47 -6.33
N LEU A 428 26.97 -8.42 -5.48
CA LEU A 428 26.11 -9.43 -4.88
C LEU A 428 26.23 -9.35 -3.34
N PHE A 429 25.12 -8.98 -2.71
CA PHE A 429 24.97 -8.90 -1.26
C PHE A 429 24.19 -10.10 -0.74
N GLU A 430 24.57 -10.59 0.44
CA GLU A 430 23.72 -11.49 1.21
C GLU A 430 22.54 -10.72 1.80
N TYR A 431 21.43 -11.40 2.10
CA TYR A 431 20.24 -10.76 2.67
C TYR A 431 20.54 -10.01 3.99
N SER A 432 21.42 -10.54 4.82
CA SER A 432 21.84 -9.90 6.07
C SER A 432 22.67 -8.62 5.88
N GLU A 433 23.15 -8.38 4.66
CA GLU A 433 24.02 -7.27 4.27
C GLU A 433 23.32 -6.36 3.26
N LEU A 434 22.00 -6.17 3.43
CA LEU A 434 21.17 -5.31 2.58
C LEU A 434 21.85 -3.95 2.33
N ASP A 435 22.07 -3.62 1.05
CA ASP A 435 22.48 -2.27 0.67
C ASP A 435 21.30 -1.31 0.85
N THR A 436 21.35 -0.54 1.95
CA THR A 436 20.40 0.52 2.30
C THR A 436 20.72 1.85 1.65
N THR A 437 21.86 1.98 0.94
CA THR A 437 22.25 3.21 0.26
C THR A 437 21.53 3.41 -1.06
N VAL A 438 21.03 2.33 -1.67
CA VAL A 438 20.27 2.33 -2.91
C VAL A 438 18.92 1.67 -2.67
N CYS A 439 17.91 2.49 -2.39
CA CYS A 439 16.54 2.07 -2.18
C CYS A 439 15.61 2.67 -3.24
N PRO A 440 14.54 1.95 -3.61
CA PRO A 440 13.45 2.55 -4.36
C PRO A 440 12.77 3.64 -3.52
N PHE A 441 12.12 4.57 -4.20
CA PHE A 441 11.34 5.65 -3.62
C PHE A 441 10.16 5.11 -2.81
N HIS A 442 9.40 4.18 -3.39
CA HIS A 442 8.36 3.46 -2.67
C HIS A 442 8.98 2.28 -1.93
N THR A 443 8.81 2.24 -0.61
CA THR A 443 9.06 1.03 0.16
C THR A 443 7.94 0.03 -0.14
N HIS A 444 8.28 -1.23 -0.39
CA HIS A 444 7.28 -2.29 -0.49
C HIS A 444 6.50 -2.30 0.82
N THR A 445 5.29 -1.75 0.76
CA THR A 445 4.40 -1.68 1.91
C THR A 445 3.50 -2.86 1.74
N GLU A 446 3.61 -3.80 2.68
CA GLU A 446 2.63 -4.84 2.86
C GLU A 446 1.31 -4.17 3.21
N TYR A 447 0.54 -3.76 2.20
CA TYR A 447 -0.87 -3.43 2.38
C TYR A 447 -1.63 -4.76 2.53
N TYR A 448 -1.21 -5.59 3.48
CA TYR A 448 -1.96 -6.78 3.82
C TYR A 448 -3.32 -6.35 4.34
N LEU A 449 -4.32 -7.02 3.76
CA LEU A 449 -5.70 -7.11 4.18
C LEU A 449 -5.78 -7.65 5.63
N GLU A 450 -5.44 -6.84 6.63
CA GLU A 450 -5.96 -7.04 7.99
C GLU A 450 -7.39 -6.48 8.08
N ASN A 451 -8.25 -6.89 7.15
CA ASN A 451 -9.70 -6.74 7.26
C ASN A 451 -10.26 -7.99 7.98
N VAL A 452 -9.81 -8.23 9.20
CA VAL A 452 -10.56 -9.17 10.05
C VAL A 452 -11.59 -8.33 10.79
N CYS A 453 -12.85 -8.41 10.33
CA CYS A 453 -13.98 -7.76 10.97
C CYS A 453 -14.00 -8.08 12.47
N CYS A 454 -14.61 -7.18 13.25
CA CYS A 454 -14.92 -7.51 14.62
C CYS A 454 -16.03 -8.56 14.59
N ASP A 455 -15.73 -9.76 15.09
CA ASP A 455 -16.76 -10.73 15.46
C ASP A 455 -17.53 -10.10 16.64
N PHE A 456 -18.61 -9.39 16.34
CA PHE A 456 -19.56 -8.87 17.32
C PHE A 456 -20.50 -9.98 17.79
#